data_AF-A0A2D6IZL3-F1
#
_entry.id   AF-A0A2D6IZL3-F1
#
_cell.length_a   1.000
_cell.length_b   1.000
_cell.length_c   1.000
_cell.angle_alpha   90.00
_cell.angle_beta   90.00
_cell.angle_gamma   90.00
#
_symmetry.space_group_name_H-M   'P 1'
#
loop_
_entity.id
_entity.type
_entity.pdbx_description
1 polymer ?
#
loop_
_entity_poly.entity_id
_entity_poly.type
_entity_poly.pdbx_seq_one_letter_code
_entity_poly.pdbx_strand_id
1 'polypeptide(L)' 'MPFRIGPWEIGLILVIVLIIFGVGKLPQVSETIGKGLRAFRRGQSGEAETDKDEVKEKSRPKMTATKKVD' A
#
# COMPACT_ATOMS: atom_id res chain seq x y z
N MET A 1 23.19 -28.93 1.42
CA MET A 1 22.35 -28.48 0.30
C MET A 1 22.20 -26.97 0.43
N PRO A 2 22.93 -26.17 -0.37
CA PRO A 2 22.98 -24.71 -0.24
C PRO A 2 21.70 -24.10 -0.85
N PHE A 3 21.37 -22.87 -0.47
CA PHE A 3 20.17 -22.11 -0.85
C PHE A 3 18.92 -22.42 -0.02
N ARG A 4 19.06 -22.28 1.31
CA ARG A 4 17.92 -21.89 2.13
C ARG A 4 17.62 -20.45 1.75
N ILE A 5 16.62 -20.22 0.89
CA ILE A 5 16.15 -18.87 0.53
C ILE A 5 15.88 -18.13 1.84
N GLY A 6 16.85 -17.34 2.25
CA GLY A 6 16.81 -16.61 3.49
C GLY A 6 16.10 -15.28 3.26
N PRO A 7 15.79 -14.57 4.36
CA PRO A 7 15.36 -13.18 4.27
C PRO A 7 16.30 -12.32 3.41
N TRP A 8 17.58 -12.68 3.34
CA TRP A 8 18.60 -12.00 2.55
C TRP A 8 18.39 -12.15 1.04
N GLU A 9 18.19 -13.36 0.52
CA GLU A 9 17.91 -13.57 -0.92
C GLU A 9 16.56 -12.95 -1.34
N ILE A 10 15.53 -13.05 -0.50
CA ILE A 10 14.22 -12.42 -0.77
C ILE A 10 14.37 -10.90 -0.85
N GLY A 11 15.15 -10.30 0.06
CA GLY A 11 15.47 -8.87 0.04
C GLY A 11 16.17 -8.45 -1.26
N LEU A 12 17.15 -9.22 -1.73
CA LEU A 12 17.88 -8.91 -2.96
C LEU A 12 16.96 -8.92 -4.19
N ILE A 13 16.07 -9.92 -4.30
CA ILE A 13 15.08 -10.00 -5.39
C ILE A 13 14.11 -8.82 -5.32
N LEU A 14 13.64 -8.47 -4.12
CA LEU A 14 12.74 -7.33 -3.91
C LEU A 14 13.39 -6.02 -4.40
N VAL A 15 14.67 -5.81 -4.13
CA VAL A 15 15.41 -4.63 -4.58
C VAL A 15 15.44 -4.54 -6.11
N ILE A 16 15.69 -5.65 -6.82
CA ILE A 16 15.69 -5.67 -8.29
C ILE A 16 14.30 -5.30 -8.84
N VAL A 17 13.25 -5.89 -8.27
CA VAL A 17 11.86 -5.58 -8.63
C VAL A 17 11.54 -4.10 -8.36
N LEU A 18 12.00 -3.56 -7.24
CA LEU A 18 11.84 -2.16 -6.88
C LEU A 18 12.58 -1.19 -7.81
N ILE A 19 13.69 -1.59 -8.40
CA ILE A 19 14.38 -0.77 -9.41
C ILE A 19 13.55 -0.71 -10.71
N ILE A 20 12.97 -1.84 -11.13
CA ILE A 20 12.17 -1.91 -12.36
C ILE A 20 10.83 -1.19 -12.21
N PHE A 21 10.12 -1.44 -11.10
CA PHE A 21 8.78 -0.90 -10.87
C PHE A 21 8.74 0.41 -10.08
N GLY A 22 9.79 0.70 -9.30
CA GLY A 22 9.86 1.84 -8.38
C GLY A 22 9.19 1.57 -7.01
N VAL A 23 9.74 2.17 -5.95
CA VAL A 23 9.23 2.07 -4.56
C VAL A 23 7.82 2.64 -4.36
N GLY A 24 7.38 3.55 -5.24
CA GLY A 24 6.04 4.15 -5.16
C GLY A 24 4.92 3.26 -5.72
N LYS A 25 5.25 2.26 -6.56
CA LYS A 25 4.22 1.42 -7.21
C LYS A 25 3.74 0.27 -6.33
N LEU A 26 4.62 -0.30 -5.49
CA LEU A 26 4.22 -1.32 -4.51
C LEU A 26 3.10 -0.86 -3.55
N PRO A 27 3.21 0.29 -2.85
CA PRO A 27 2.14 0.74 -1.96
C PRO A 27 0.84 1.00 -2.71
N GLN A 28 0.91 1.64 -3.88
CA GLN A 28 -0.26 1.96 -4.72
C GLN A 28 -1.03 0.68 -5.15
N VAL A 29 -0.31 -0.36 -5.57
CA VAL A 29 -0.91 -1.64 -6.00
C VAL A 29 -1.35 -2.48 -4.80
N SER A 30 -0.60 -2.45 -3.68
CA SER A 30 -1.00 -3.15 -2.45
C SER A 30 -2.26 -2.55 -1.83
N GLU A 31 -2.49 -1.25 -2.02
CA GLU A 31 -3.66 -0.57 -1.50
C GLU A 31 -4.93 -0.98 -2.26
N THR A 32 -4.85 -1.12 -3.59
CA THR A 32 -5.97 -1.59 -4.40
C THR A 32 -6.23 -3.08 -4.18
N ILE A 33 -5.19 -3.91 -4.17
CA ILE A 33 -5.29 -5.34 -3.84
C ILE A 33 -5.80 -5.53 -2.42
N GLY A 34 -5.35 -4.74 -1.46
CA GLY A 34 -5.76 -4.80 -0.06
C GLY A 34 -7.22 -4.47 0.14
N LYS A 35 -7.74 -3.44 -0.55
CA LYS A 35 -9.18 -3.12 -0.56
C LYS A 35 -10.00 -4.25 -1.17
N GLY A 36 -9.57 -4.79 -2.31
CA GLY A 36 -10.24 -5.92 -2.96
C GLY A 36 -10.24 -7.18 -2.10
N LEU A 37 -9.12 -7.52 -1.48
CA LEU A 37 -8.99 -8.67 -0.57
C LEU A 37 -9.85 -8.47 0.69
N ARG A 38 -9.93 -7.24 1.21
CA ARG A 38 -10.76 -6.93 2.38
C ARG A 38 -12.25 -7.00 2.05
N ALA A 39 -12.66 -6.54 0.86
CA ALA A 39 -14.02 -6.70 0.36
C ALA A 39 -14.36 -8.18 0.12
N PHE A 40 -13.44 -8.95 -0.47
CA PHE A 40 -13.60 -10.39 -0.68
C PHE A 40 -13.75 -11.16 0.64
N ARG A 41 -12.91 -10.84 1.63
CA ARG A 41 -12.95 -11.49 2.94
C ARG A 41 -14.23 -11.15 3.71
N ARG A 42 -14.72 -9.90 3.62
CA ARG A 42 -16.01 -9.48 4.19
C ARG A 42 -17.19 -10.21 3.54
N GLY A 43 -17.20 -10.32 2.20
CA GLY A 43 -18.22 -11.07 1.48
C GLY A 43 -18.22 -12.56 1.81
N GLN A 44 -17.04 -13.15 2.02
CA GLN A 44 -16.91 -14.55 2.45
C GLN A 44 -17.33 -14.78 3.91
N SER A 45 -17.07 -13.82 4.80
CA SER A 45 -17.42 -13.92 6.23
C SER A 45 -18.89 -13.62 6.54
N GLY A 46 -19.72 -13.23 5.56
CA GLY A 46 -21.15 -12.98 5.76
C GLY A 46 -21.49 -11.72 6.57
N GLU A 47 -20.49 -10.97 7.03
CA GLU A 47 -20.63 -9.65 7.65
C GLU A 47 -20.85 -8.60 6.55
N ALA A 48 -22.11 -8.46 6.13
CA ALA A 48 -22.55 -7.29 5.39
C ALA A 48 -22.66 -6.10 6.36
N GLU A 49 -22.13 -4.96 5.92
CA GLU A 49 -22.14 -3.64 6.59
C GLU A 49 -21.26 -3.47 7.85
N THR A 50 -20.10 -2.84 7.64
CA THR A 50 -19.77 -1.52 8.18
C THR A 50 -18.29 -1.23 7.92
N ASP A 51 -18.03 -0.19 7.12
CA ASP A 51 -17.14 0.93 7.47
C ASP A 51 -16.46 1.53 6.23
N LYS A 52 -16.92 2.75 5.93
CA LYS A 52 -16.23 3.94 5.43
C LYS A 52 -14.92 3.69 4.66
N ASP A 53 -15.04 3.82 3.35
CA ASP A 53 -13.93 4.14 2.45
C ASP A 53 -13.36 5.53 2.78
N GLU A 54 -12.48 5.60 3.79
CA GLU A 54 -11.50 6.68 3.89
C GLU A 54 -10.19 6.20 3.26
N VAL A 55 -10.21 6.15 1.94
CA VAL A 55 -9.00 6.16 1.14
C VAL A 55 -8.38 7.54 1.29
N LYS A 56 -7.43 7.65 2.22
CA LYS A 56 -6.70 8.87 2.54
C LYS A 56 -5.87 9.32 1.33
N GLU A 57 -6.53 10.00 0.40
CA GLU A 57 -5.90 10.88 -0.58
C GLU A 57 -5.20 12.01 0.20
N LYS A 58 -3.93 11.81 0.57
CA LYS A 58 -2.99 12.90 0.93
C LYS A 58 -1.58 12.36 1.11
N SER A 59 -0.87 12.30 0.00
CA SER A 59 0.56 12.63 -0.05
C SER A 59 0.80 13.58 -1.23
N ARG A 60 0.03 14.66 -1.26
CA ARG A 60 0.45 15.93 -1.85
C ARG A 60 0.88 16.83 -0.68
N PRO A 61 2.05 17.49 -0.75
CA PRO A 61 2.60 18.26 0.34
C PRO A 61 1.71 19.47 0.58
N LYS A 62 1.14 19.61 1.78
CA LYS A 62 0.55 20.87 2.22
C LYS A 62 1.68 21.82 2.57
N MET A 63 2.14 22.61 1.61
CA MET A 63 2.80 23.88 1.89
C MET A 63 2.33 24.92 0.88
N THR A 64 1.20 25.56 1.21
CA THR A 64 0.81 26.87 0.67
C THR A 64 -0.26 27.47 1.59
N ALA A 65 -0.09 28.76 1.87
CA ALA A 65 -1.05 29.70 2.45
C ALA A 65 -1.26 29.71 3.98
N THR A 66 -0.28 30.25 4.71
CA THR A 66 -0.58 31.09 5.89
C THR A 66 -0.68 32.54 5.40
N LYS A 67 -1.90 33.02 5.13
CA LYS A 67 -2.21 34.44 4.94
C LYS A 67 -3.36 34.83 5.86
N LYS A 68 -3.13 35.94 6.59
CA LYS A 68 -4.02 36.77 7.41
C LYS A 68 -4.50 36.16 8.74
N VAL A 69 -4.07 36.77 9.85
CA VAL A 69 -4.87 37.77 10.58
C VAL A 69 -3.91 38.85 11.09
N ASP A 70 -3.90 39.99 10.40
CA ASP A 70 -3.73 41.39 10.87
C ASP A 70 -3.94 42.31 9.63
#